data_AF-A0A934MJI0-F1
#
_entry.id   AF-A0A934MJI0-F1
#
_cell.length_a   1.000
_cell.length_b   1.000
_cell.length_c   1.000
_cell.angle_alpha   90.00
_cell.angle_beta   90.00
_cell.angle_gamma   90.00
#
_symmetry.space_group_name_H-M   'P 1'
#
loop_
_entity.id
_entity.type
_entity.pdbx_description
1 polymer ?
#
loop_
_entity_poly.entity_id
_entity_poly.type
_entity_poly.pdbx_seq_one_letter_code
_entity_poly.pdbx_strand_id
1 'polypeptide(L)'
;MPSYERFRKGMRTPWDAVIVTVRQGSGRTVADVGAVDYIADFPEPVPSALQRAEEVKRQLKLKRVVVLLEEDVIWRDDWGLLSDTCDDA
;
A
#
# COMPACT_ATOMS: atom_id res chain seq x y z
N MET A 1 -16.33 -2.25 -0.04
CA MET A 1 -15.08 -1.63 -0.54
C MET A 1 -13.97 -1.99 0.43
N PRO A 2 -12.76 -2.34 -0.04
CA PRO A 2 -11.64 -2.59 0.85
C PRO A 2 -11.24 -1.28 1.56
N SER A 3 -10.81 -1.43 2.81
CA SER A 3 -10.31 -0.32 3.64
C SER A 3 -8.83 -0.52 3.87
N TYR A 4 -8.05 0.54 3.65
CA TYR A 4 -6.60 0.55 3.79
C TYR A 4 -6.16 1.62 4.77
N GLU A 5 -5.08 1.34 5.50
CA GLU A 5 -4.45 2.29 6.42
C GLU A 5 -3.38 3.08 5.66
N ARG A 6 -3.39 4.41 5.76
CA ARG A 6 -2.33 5.24 5.19
C ARG A 6 -1.07 5.13 6.05
N PHE A 7 0.03 4.77 5.40
CA PHE A 7 1.36 4.77 5.98
C PHE A 7 2.06 6.09 5.60
N ARG A 8 2.48 6.89 6.59
CA ARG A 8 3.21 8.14 6.36
C ARG A 8 4.70 7.89 6.17
N LYS A 9 5.29 8.64 5.25
CA LYS A 9 6.74 8.66 5.01
C LYS A 9 7.48 9.05 6.28
N GLY A 10 8.44 8.24 6.70
CA GLY A 10 9.23 8.45 7.93
C GLY A 10 8.77 7.64 9.15
N MET A 11 7.61 6.97 9.09
CA MET A 11 7.24 5.97 10.10
C MET A 11 8.07 4.69 9.94
N ARG A 12 8.29 3.98 11.04
CA ARG A 12 8.91 2.65 11.01
C ARG A 12 8.01 1.69 10.25
N THR A 13 8.58 1.05 9.23
CA THR A 13 7.89 0.05 8.45
C THR A 13 7.31 -1.05 9.33
N PRO A 14 5.99 -1.29 9.32
CA PRO A 14 5.37 -2.36 10.09
C PRO A 14 5.84 -3.72 9.58
N TRP A 15 6.33 -4.55 10.49
CA TRP A 15 6.78 -5.90 10.16
C TRP A 15 5.59 -6.86 9.99
N ASP A 16 4.42 -6.46 10.47
CA ASP A 16 3.17 -7.22 10.46
C ASP A 16 2.26 -6.87 9.27
N ALA A 17 2.75 -6.08 8.31
CA ALA A 17 1.92 -5.58 7.21
C ALA A 17 2.59 -5.72 5.85
N VAL A 18 1.75 -5.81 4.82
CA VAL A 18 2.16 -5.58 3.44
C VAL A 18 2.03 -4.11 3.13
N ILE A 19 3.06 -3.53 2.53
CA ILE A 19 3.13 -2.12 2.18
C ILE A 19 2.88 -2.01 0.68
N VAL A 20 1.92 -1.19 0.31
CA VAL A 20 1.65 -0.82 -1.07
C VAL A 20 2.11 0.61 -1.26
N THR A 21 3.22 0.79 -1.95
CA THR A 21 3.78 2.12 -2.22
C THR A 21 3.24 2.62 -3.55
N VAL A 22 2.36 3.61 -3.50
CA VAL A 22 1.75 4.24 -4.67
C VAL A 22 2.55 5.47 -5.06
N ARG A 23 2.95 5.53 -6.33
CA ARG A 23 3.75 6.62 -6.90
C ARG A 23 3.32 6.93 -8.33
N GLN A 24 3.62 8.14 -8.79
CA GLN A 24 3.45 8.49 -10.20
C GLN A 24 4.72 8.17 -10.99
N GLY A 25 4.61 7.24 -11.94
CA GLY A 25 5.71 6.84 -12.83
C GLY A 25 5.30 7.02 -14.29
N SER A 26 6.12 7.72 -15.08
CA SER A 26 5.91 7.88 -16.54
C SER A 26 4.50 8.35 -16.93
N GLY A 27 3.93 9.30 -16.17
CA GLY A 27 2.60 9.86 -16.40
C GLY A 27 1.43 8.94 -16.00
N ARG A 28 1.68 7.83 -15.29
CA ARG A 28 0.67 6.90 -14.80
C ARG A 28 0.84 6.69 -13.30
N THR A 29 -0.27 6.41 -12.61
CA THR A 29 -0.19 5.96 -11.22
C THR A 29 0.11 4.46 -11.19
N VAL A 30 1.19 4.10 -10.51
CA VAL A 30 1.61 2.73 -10.29
C VAL A 30 1.79 2.47 -8.79
N ALA A 31 1.84 1.21 -8.41
CA ALA A 31 2.06 0.79 -7.05
C ALA A 31 3.03 -0.40 -6.99
N ASP A 32 3.93 -0.34 -6.02
CA ASP A 32 4.88 -1.40 -5.68
C ASP A 32 4.42 -2.09 -4.39
N VAL A 33 4.52 -3.42 -4.36
CA VAL A 33 4.12 -4.24 -3.19
C VAL A 33 5.37 -4.75 -2.50
N GLY A 34 5.48 -4.47 -1.20
CA GLY A 34 6.61 -4.90 -0.36
C GLY A 34 6.16 -5.43 1.01
N ALA A 35 6.88 -6.42 1.53
CA ALA A 35 6.79 -6.91 2.91
C ALA A 35 8.21 -7.30 3.38
N VAL A 36 8.38 -7.62 4.67
CA VAL A 36 9.69 -7.93 5.28
C VAL A 36 10.50 -8.96 4.47
N ASP A 37 9.83 -9.96 3.88
CA ASP A 37 10.45 -11.04 3.08
C ASP A 37 9.91 -11.09 1.63
N TYR A 38 9.32 -9.99 1.14
CA TYR A 38 8.79 -9.93 -0.22
C TYR A 38 9.01 -8.55 -0.84
N ILE A 39 9.64 -8.50 -2.01
CA ILE A 39 9.76 -7.28 -2.80
C ILE A 39 9.25 -7.63 -4.19
N ALA A 40 8.23 -6.93 -4.66
CA ALA A 40 7.77 -7.09 -6.04
C ALA A 40 8.86 -6.63 -7.02
N ASP A 41 9.10 -7.42 -8.06
CA ASP A 41 10.12 -7.11 -9.09
C ASP A 41 9.75 -5.90 -9.96
N PHE A 42 8.45 -5.59 -10.11
CA PHE A 42 7.99 -4.52 -10.98
C PHE A 42 6.78 -3.76 -10.41
N PRO A 43 6.70 -2.43 -10.64
CA PRO A 43 5.53 -1.64 -10.31
C PRO A 43 4.33 -2.04 -11.18
N GLU A 44 3.17 -2.23 -10.55
CA GLU A 44 1.92 -2.64 -11.19
C GLU A 44 0.87 -1.53 -11.11
N PRO A 45 -0.24 -1.59 -11.88
CA PRO A 45 -1.38 -0.72 -11.65
C PRO A 45 -1.92 -0.88 -10.22
N VAL A 46 -2.38 0.22 -9.60
CA VAL A 46 -2.83 0.23 -8.20
C VAL A 46 -3.83 -0.89 -7.87
N PRO A 47 -4.89 -1.15 -8.67
CA PRO A 47 -5.82 -2.23 -8.37
C PRO A 47 -5.17 -3.63 -8.35
N SER A 48 -4.24 -3.89 -9.28
CA SER A 48 -3.50 -5.14 -9.37
C SER A 48 -2.55 -5.30 -8.17
N ALA A 49 -1.83 -4.23 -7.82
CA ALA A 49 -0.95 -4.21 -6.66
C ALA A 49 -1.71 -4.44 -5.34
N LEU A 50 -2.91 -3.86 -5.18
CA LEU A 50 -3.76 -4.09 -4.01
C LEU A 50 -4.24 -5.55 -3.91
N GLN A 51 -4.62 -6.15 -5.04
CA GLN A 51 -4.97 -7.57 -5.09
C GLN A 51 -3.78 -8.44 -4.72
N ARG A 52 -2.60 -8.14 -5.28
CA ARG A 52 -1.36 -8.83 -4.97
C ARG A 52 -0.97 -8.69 -3.50
N ALA A 53 -1.14 -7.51 -2.91
CA ALA A 53 -0.87 -7.26 -1.50
C ALA A 53 -1.76 -8.11 -0.59
N GLU A 54 -3.03 -8.29 -0.94
CA GLU A 54 -3.94 -9.19 -0.22
C GLU A 54 -3.51 -10.66 -0.32
N GLU A 55 -3.01 -11.10 -1.48
CA GLU A 55 -2.45 -12.45 -1.64
C GLU A 55 -1.19 -12.63 -0.80
N VAL A 56 -0.25 -11.69 -0.86
CA VAL A 56 1.00 -11.72 -0.07
C VAL A 56 0.68 -11.71 1.42
N LYS A 57 -0.30 -10.91 1.86
CA LYS A 57 -0.77 -10.90 3.26
C LYS A 57 -1.20 -12.29 3.70
N ARG A 58 -1.96 -13.00 2.87
CA ARG A 58 -2.43 -14.37 3.17
C ARG A 58 -1.29 -15.39 3.16
N GLN A 59 -0.37 -15.28 2.19
CA GLN A 59 0.79 -16.17 2.06
C GLN A 59 1.74 -16.05 3.26
N LEU A 60 2.05 -14.82 3.66
CA LEU A 60 2.97 -14.51 4.76
C LEU A 60 2.28 -14.44 6.13
N LYS A 61 0.96 -14.64 6.20
CA LYS A 61 0.14 -14.54 7.42
C LYS A 61 0.29 -13.19 8.14
N LEU A 62 0.38 -12.11 7.36
CA LEU A 62 0.46 -10.75 7.87
C LEU A 62 -0.92 -10.27 8.31
N LYS A 63 -0.97 -9.26 9.18
CA LYS A 63 -2.21 -8.81 9.82
C LYS A 63 -3.00 -7.82 8.97
N ARG A 64 -2.31 -6.95 8.23
CA ARG A 64 -2.92 -5.82 7.53
C ARG A 64 -2.18 -5.45 6.25
N VAL A 65 -2.83 -4.64 5.42
CA VAL A 65 -2.22 -3.96 4.27
C VAL A 65 -2.21 -2.47 4.56
N VAL A 66 -1.05 -1.86 4.43
CA VAL A 66 -0.86 -0.42 4.57
C VAL A 66 -0.48 0.17 3.23
N VAL A 67 -0.93 1.39 2.96
CA VAL A 67 -0.69 2.09 1.70
C VAL A 67 0.16 3.32 1.97
N LEU A 68 1.35 3.36 1.39
CA LEU A 68 2.21 4.53 1.37
C LEU A 68 1.94 5.31 0.09
N LEU A 69 1.55 6.57 0.20
CA LEU A 69 1.46 7.48 -0.95
C LEU A 69 2.75 8.30 -1.00
N GLU A 70 3.51 8.22 -2.11
CA GLU A 70 4.67 9.09 -2.29
C GLU A 70 4.29 10.54 -2.52
N GLU A 71 3.09 10.79 -3.08
CA GLU A 71 2.52 12.13 -3.25
C GLU A 71 1.05 12.12 -2.79
N ASP A 72 0.64 13.15 -2.05
CA ASP A 72 -0.64 13.18 -1.34
C ASP A 72 -1.90 13.16 -2.23
N VAL A 73 -1.77 13.48 -3.52
CA VAL A 73 -2.91 13.68 -4.44
C VAL A 73 -3.21 12.46 -5.32
N ILE A 74 -2.55 11.32 -5.06
CA ILE A 74 -2.55 10.20 -6.00
C ILE A 74 -3.72 9.21 -5.78
N TRP A 75 -4.31 9.17 -4.58
CA TRP A 75 -5.33 8.16 -4.26
C TRP A 75 -6.68 8.42 -4.91
N ARG A 76 -7.31 7.37 -5.45
CA ARG A 76 -8.66 7.43 -6.01
C ARG A 76 -9.62 6.59 -5.19
N ASP A 77 -10.82 7.11 -4.95
CA ASP A 77 -11.88 6.42 -4.19
C ASP A 77 -12.33 5.09 -4.84
N ASP A 78 -12.12 4.91 -6.15
CA ASP A 78 -12.43 3.65 -6.83
C ASP A 78 -11.53 2.49 -6.41
N TRP A 79 -10.36 2.77 -5.83
CA TRP A 79 -9.43 1.74 -5.34
C TRP A 79 -9.79 1.25 -3.94
N GLY A 80 -10.48 2.07 -3.15
CA GLY A 80 -10.87 1.75 -1.79
C GLY A 80 -10.85 2.97 -0.88
N LEU A 81 -11.26 2.74 0.36
CA LEU A 81 -11.22 3.77 1.40
C LEU A 81 -9.82 3.80 2.00
N LEU A 82 -9.16 4.95 1.92
CA LEU A 82 -7.88 5.17 2.59
C LEU A 82 -8.12 5.96 3.88
N SER A 83 -7.99 5.28 5.01
CA SER A 83 -8.08 5.92 6.33
C SER A 83 -6.70 6.41 6.74
N ASP A 84 -6.56 7.71 6.97
CA ASP A 84 -5.43 8.21 7.74
C ASP A 84 -5.59 7.66 9.16
N THR A 85 -4.68 6.80 9.60
CA THR A 85 -4.53 6.55 11.03
C THR A 85 -3.94 7.84 11.64
N CYS A 86 -4.82 8.82 11.85
CA CYS A 86 -4.59 9.90 12.79
C CYS A 86 -4.49 9.25 14.16
N ASP A 87 -3.25 9.01 14.61
CA ASP A 87 -2.97 9.04 16.04
C ASP A 87 -3.24 10.49 16.45
N ASP A 88 -4.42 10.71 17.02
CA ASP A 88 -4.81 11.90 17.75
C ASP A 88 -3.89 11.94 18.98
N ALA A 89 -2.85 12.78 18.92
CA ALA A 89 -1.92 13.02 20.02
C ALA A 89 -1.61 14.52 20.13
#